data_AF-A0A9X1QX04-F1
#
_entry.id   AF-A0A9X1QX04-F1
#
_cell.length_a   1.000
_cell.length_b   1.000
_cell.length_c   1.000
_cell.angle_alpha   90.00
_cell.angle_beta   90.00
_cell.angle_gamma   90.00
#
_symmetry.space_group_name_H-M   'P 1'
#
loop_
_entity.id
_entity.type
_entity.pdbx_description
1 polymer ?
#
loop_
_entity_poly.entity_id
_entity_poly.type
_entity_poly.pdbx_seq_one_letter_code
_entity_poly.pdbx_strand_id
1 'polypeptide(L)'
;MQNDKILVEDKFVPILCKLPKEMLPTIEIINQFEKAEKNTKEIVKYLNWTKSDNEIITYNGYGMFELEIPANFDFLIDLKDPNGGIEIKSIIKQTMWNGMLPLNIIDLGYKTSCIIEFENGIPDRINELSYYADSDFKLRFALCNKSDKEIILNKRKTVANTVYN
;
A
#
# COMPACT_ATOMS: atom_id res chain seq x y z
N MET A 1 7.86 -31.82 18.90
CA MET A 1 8.33 -30.99 17.77
C MET A 1 7.20 -30.06 17.39
N GLN A 2 7.32 -28.81 17.83
CA GLN A 2 6.40 -27.74 17.49
C GLN A 2 6.63 -27.43 16.02
N ASN A 3 5.61 -27.61 15.18
CA ASN A 3 5.68 -27.14 13.81
C ASN A 3 5.69 -25.61 13.89
N ASP A 4 6.90 -25.03 13.89
CA ASP A 4 7.12 -23.64 13.57
C ASP A 4 6.65 -23.46 12.12
N LYS A 5 5.34 -23.23 11.97
CA LYS A 5 4.82 -22.57 10.79
C LYS A 5 5.52 -21.23 10.79
N ILE A 6 6.60 -21.13 10.02
CA ILE A 6 7.16 -19.87 9.58
C ILE A 6 5.97 -19.13 8.98
N LEU A 7 5.36 -18.26 9.77
CA LEU A 7 4.52 -17.19 9.29
C LEU A 7 5.48 -16.34 8.49
N VAL A 8 5.68 -16.71 7.23
CA VAL A 8 6.18 -15.77 6.25
C VAL A 8 5.09 -14.71 6.21
N GLU A 9 5.25 -13.69 7.06
CA GLU A 9 4.59 -12.40 6.95
C GLU A 9 4.65 -12.05 5.49
N ASP A 10 3.50 -12.03 4.83
CA ASP A 10 3.45 -11.77 3.40
C ASP A 10 3.81 -10.29 3.22
N LYS A 11 5.11 -10.01 3.01
CA LYS A 11 5.70 -8.67 2.92
C LYS A 11 5.34 -8.00 1.60
N PHE A 12 4.05 -7.81 1.36
CA PHE A 12 3.55 -7.04 0.24
C PHE A 12 2.48 -6.04 0.67
N VAL A 13 2.44 -4.90 -0.01
CA VAL A 13 1.45 -3.85 0.23
C VAL A 13 0.42 -3.90 -0.91
N PRO A 14 -0.80 -4.43 -0.69
CA PRO A 14 -1.83 -4.50 -1.71
C PRO A 14 -2.32 -3.11 -2.11
N ILE A 15 -2.39 -2.84 -3.40
CA ILE A 15 -2.97 -1.62 -3.99
C ILE A 15 -4.36 -1.97 -4.52
N LEU A 16 -5.39 -1.35 -3.96
CA LEU A 16 -6.78 -1.56 -4.37
C LEU A 16 -7.20 -0.61 -5.49
N CYS A 17 -6.93 0.68 -5.30
CA CYS A 17 -7.34 1.72 -6.24
C CYS A 17 -6.52 3.00 -6.04
N LYS A 18 -6.69 3.95 -6.97
CA LYS A 18 -6.14 5.30 -6.87
C LYS A 18 -7.07 6.17 -6.03
N LEU A 19 -6.47 7.07 -5.26
CA LEU A 19 -7.19 8.14 -4.57
C LEU A 19 -6.86 9.49 -5.21
N PRO A 20 -7.86 10.35 -5.41
CA PRO A 20 -7.61 11.75 -5.73
C PRO A 20 -7.09 12.47 -4.47
N LYS A 21 -6.36 13.59 -4.63
CA LYS A 21 -5.74 14.30 -3.50
C LYS A 21 -6.78 14.84 -2.53
N GLU A 22 -7.95 15.20 -3.05
CA GLU A 22 -9.08 15.77 -2.34
C GLU A 22 -9.71 14.78 -1.34
N MET A 23 -9.42 13.48 -1.48
CA MET A 23 -9.85 12.46 -0.52
C MET A 23 -8.85 12.24 0.63
N LEU A 24 -7.70 12.90 0.61
CA LEU A 24 -6.77 12.85 1.72
C LEU A 24 -7.24 13.71 2.90
N PRO A 25 -6.86 13.36 4.15
CA PRO A 25 -7.44 14.00 5.33
C PRO A 25 -7.02 15.47 5.40
N THR A 26 -7.99 16.33 5.72
CA THR A 26 -7.71 17.75 6.00
C THR A 26 -7.17 17.92 7.41
N ILE A 27 -6.64 19.11 7.71
CA ILE A 27 -6.19 19.41 9.08
C ILE A 27 -7.35 19.34 10.09
N GLU A 28 -8.57 19.70 9.68
CA GLU A 28 -9.76 19.58 10.53
C GLU A 28 -10.08 18.12 10.86
N ILE A 29 -9.95 17.21 9.90
CA ILE A 29 -10.15 15.77 10.12
C ILE A 29 -9.07 15.24 11.07
N ILE A 30 -7.80 15.57 10.83
CA ILE A 30 -6.67 15.12 11.66
C ILE A 30 -6.87 15.57 13.13
N ASN A 31 -7.27 16.83 13.34
CA ASN A 31 -7.51 17.39 14.67
C ASN A 31 -8.68 16.74 15.44
N GLN A 32 -9.55 15.94 14.80
CA GLN A 32 -10.59 15.18 15.50
C GLN A 32 -10.03 13.95 16.22
N PHE A 33 -8.93 13.37 15.70
CA PHE A 33 -8.26 12.21 16.29
C PHE A 33 -7.25 12.64 17.35
N GLU A 34 -6.57 13.76 17.11
CA GLU A 34 -5.54 14.32 17.98
C GLU A 34 -6.11 15.53 18.73
N LYS A 35 -6.71 15.32 19.91
CA LYS A 35 -7.12 16.44 20.79
C LYS A 35 -5.87 17.18 21.28
N ALA A 36 -5.55 18.32 20.67
CA ALA A 36 -4.61 19.33 21.17
C ALA A 36 -3.15 18.90 21.46
N GLU A 37 -2.73 17.68 21.13
CA GLU A 37 -1.31 17.33 21.09
C GLU A 37 -0.74 17.61 19.69
N LYS A 38 0.28 18.47 19.68
CA LYS A 38 0.79 19.16 18.51
C LYS A 38 1.47 18.20 17.54
N ASN A 39 1.10 18.29 16.26
CA ASN A 39 2.02 18.26 15.13
C ASN A 39 3.12 17.18 15.21
N THR A 40 2.73 15.90 15.20
CA THR A 40 3.70 14.82 15.03
C THR A 40 4.54 15.08 13.76
N LYS A 41 5.75 14.52 13.70
CA LYS A 41 6.63 14.74 12.53
C LYS A 41 5.96 14.29 11.24
N GLU A 42 5.13 13.26 11.34
CA GLU A 42 4.34 12.63 10.29
C GLU A 42 3.23 13.58 9.81
N ILE A 43 2.47 14.18 10.73
CA ILE A 43 1.46 15.20 10.40
C ILE A 43 2.12 16.41 9.76
N VAL A 44 3.22 16.92 10.32
CA VAL A 44 3.93 18.09 9.75
C VAL A 44 4.47 17.78 8.35
N LYS A 45 5.05 16.59 8.15
CA LYS A 45 5.53 16.13 6.85
C LYS A 45 4.38 16.06 5.83
N TYR A 46 3.22 15.53 6.26
CA TYR A 46 2.04 15.42 5.42
C TYR A 46 1.44 16.79 5.07
N LEU A 47 1.28 17.68 6.03
CA LEU A 47 0.70 19.01 5.80
C LEU A 47 1.59 19.89 4.92
N ASN A 48 2.90 19.70 4.96
CA ASN A 48 3.86 20.40 4.10
C ASN A 48 4.12 19.71 2.76
N TRP A 49 3.52 18.53 2.52
CA TRP A 49 3.76 17.77 1.31
C TRP A 49 3.06 18.39 0.11
N THR A 50 3.81 18.48 -1.00
CA THR A 50 3.30 18.84 -2.32
C THR A 50 3.48 17.64 -3.24
N LYS A 51 2.37 17.19 -3.84
CA LYS A 51 2.37 16.05 -4.76
C LYS A 51 3.26 16.30 -5.97
N SER A 52 4.15 15.37 -6.28
CA SER A 52 4.92 15.35 -7.53
C SER A 52 4.23 14.54 -8.63
N ASP A 53 4.73 14.64 -9.87
CA ASP A 53 4.24 13.85 -11.01
C ASP A 53 4.60 12.37 -10.91
N ASN A 54 5.67 12.05 -10.18
CA ASN A 54 6.13 10.69 -9.91
C ASN A 54 5.44 10.04 -8.70
N GLU A 55 4.54 10.78 -8.04
CA GLU A 55 3.81 10.33 -6.88
C GLU A 55 2.37 9.95 -7.24
N ILE A 56 1.92 8.84 -6.68
CA ILE A 56 0.52 8.42 -6.70
C ILE A 56 0.00 8.28 -5.27
N ILE A 57 -1.29 8.52 -5.12
CA ILE A 57 -2.00 8.27 -3.87
C ILE A 57 -2.84 7.02 -4.10
N THR A 58 -2.70 6.04 -3.22
CA THR A 58 -3.44 4.78 -3.32
C THR A 58 -4.25 4.51 -2.07
N TYR A 59 -5.36 3.81 -2.24
CA TYR A 59 -5.99 3.09 -1.14
C TYR A 59 -5.50 1.65 -1.16
N ASN A 60 -5.01 1.20 -0.01
CA ASN A 60 -4.35 -0.07 0.15
C ASN A 60 -5.22 -1.02 0.99
N GLY A 61 -5.11 -2.30 0.67
CA GLY A 61 -5.78 -3.36 1.43
C GLY A 61 -5.18 -3.53 2.82
N TYR A 62 -5.64 -4.55 3.53
CA TYR A 62 -5.11 -4.87 4.85
C TYR A 62 -3.61 -5.16 4.80
N GLY A 63 -2.84 -4.46 5.64
CA GLY A 63 -1.46 -4.84 5.91
C GLY A 63 -1.43 -6.24 6.50
N MET A 64 -0.61 -7.13 5.93
CA MET A 64 -0.43 -8.51 6.41
C MET A 64 0.78 -8.63 7.37
N PHE A 65 1.42 -7.49 7.67
CA PHE A 65 2.58 -7.34 8.51
C PHE A 65 2.70 -5.88 8.94
N GLU A 66 3.44 -5.65 10.02
CA GLU A 66 3.80 -4.30 10.45
C GLU A 66 4.94 -3.76 9.56
N LEU A 67 4.78 -2.55 9.02
CA LEU A 67 5.77 -1.93 8.14
C LEU A 67 6.03 -0.48 8.54
N GLU A 68 7.26 -0.18 8.95
CA GLU A 68 7.72 1.19 9.16
C GLU A 68 7.82 1.96 7.84
N ILE A 69 7.47 3.24 7.87
CA ILE A 69 7.41 4.15 6.73
C ILE A 69 8.40 5.31 6.99
N PRO A 70 9.25 5.66 6.01
CA PRO A 70 9.20 5.24 4.61
C PRO A 70 9.76 3.84 4.32
N ALA A 71 9.17 3.15 3.34
CA ALA A 71 9.55 1.79 2.95
C ALA A 71 9.82 1.69 1.44
N ASN A 72 10.91 1.01 1.07
CA ASN A 72 11.30 0.82 -0.32
C ASN A 72 10.83 -0.52 -0.88
N PHE A 73 10.51 -0.54 -2.17
CA PHE A 73 10.11 -1.73 -2.92
C PHE A 73 10.70 -1.69 -4.32
N ASP A 74 11.16 -2.83 -4.80
CA ASP A 74 11.79 -3.01 -6.12
C ASP A 74 10.95 -3.87 -7.08
N PHE A 75 9.75 -4.29 -6.67
CA PHE A 75 8.86 -5.10 -7.50
C PHE A 75 7.38 -4.73 -7.35
N LEU A 76 6.68 -4.68 -8.49
CA LEU A 76 5.23 -4.54 -8.57
C LEU A 76 4.62 -5.83 -9.10
N ILE A 77 3.92 -6.58 -8.24
CA ILE A 77 3.20 -7.79 -8.64
C ILE A 77 1.89 -7.41 -9.32
N ASP A 78 1.58 -8.03 -10.46
CA ASP A 78 0.21 -8.07 -11.00
C ASP A 78 -0.48 -9.36 -10.52
N LEU A 79 -1.40 -9.19 -9.59
CA LEU A 79 -2.16 -10.24 -8.92
C LEU A 79 -3.20 -10.91 -9.84
N LYS A 80 -3.44 -10.40 -11.05
CA LYS A 80 -4.24 -11.07 -12.08
C LYS A 80 -3.37 -11.86 -13.07
N ASP A 81 -2.07 -11.61 -13.10
CA ASP A 81 -1.11 -12.34 -13.92
C ASP A 81 -0.28 -13.31 -13.04
N PRO A 82 -0.56 -14.62 -13.06
CA PRO A 82 0.09 -15.59 -12.19
C PRO A 82 1.61 -15.76 -12.42
N ASN A 83 2.15 -15.18 -13.48
CA ASN A 83 3.58 -15.19 -13.81
C ASN A 83 4.16 -13.76 -13.88
N GLY A 84 3.35 -12.76 -13.54
CA GLY A 84 3.58 -11.38 -13.92
C GLY A 84 4.13 -10.47 -12.84
N GLY A 85 4.12 -9.19 -13.20
CA GLY A 85 4.72 -8.10 -12.46
C GLY A 85 5.85 -7.44 -13.23
N ILE A 86 6.37 -6.35 -12.68
CA ILE A 86 7.47 -5.59 -13.26
C ILE A 86 8.44 -5.18 -12.15
N GLU A 87 9.72 -5.11 -12.50
CA GLU A 87 10.71 -4.46 -11.63
C GLU A 87 10.48 -2.96 -11.64
N ILE A 88 10.56 -2.36 -10.46
CA ILE A 88 10.36 -0.94 -10.24
C ILE A 88 11.41 -0.44 -9.26
N LYS A 89 11.42 0.87 -9.02
CA LYS A 89 12.01 1.43 -7.81
C LYS A 89 10.98 2.38 -7.23
N SER A 90 10.49 2.05 -6.05
CA SER A 90 9.45 2.83 -5.40
C SER A 90 9.65 2.94 -3.91
N ILE A 91 9.05 3.98 -3.34
CA ILE A 91 9.04 4.22 -1.91
C ILE A 91 7.63 4.63 -1.48
N ILE A 92 7.10 3.99 -0.45
CA ILE A 92 5.97 4.52 0.29
C ILE A 92 6.54 5.62 1.19
N LYS A 93 6.27 6.88 0.88
CA LYS A 93 6.84 8.03 1.61
C LYS A 93 6.08 8.34 2.88
N GLN A 94 4.77 8.14 2.84
CA GLN A 94 3.80 8.52 3.85
C GLN A 94 2.61 7.57 3.79
N THR A 95 2.01 7.32 4.94
CA THR A 95 0.79 6.52 5.07
C THR A 95 -0.21 7.24 5.96
N MET A 96 -1.49 7.03 5.70
CA MET A 96 -2.60 7.55 6.50
C MET A 96 -3.45 6.37 6.96
N TRP A 97 -3.50 6.15 8.28
CA TRP A 97 -4.27 5.10 8.91
C TRP A 97 -5.76 5.30 8.64
N ASN A 98 -6.41 4.29 8.05
CA ASN A 98 -7.79 4.36 7.55
C ASN A 98 -8.09 5.59 6.67
N GLY A 99 -7.06 6.19 6.04
CA GLY A 99 -7.19 7.43 5.26
C GLY A 99 -7.40 8.69 6.09
N MET A 100 -7.18 8.64 7.42
CA MET A 100 -7.54 9.72 8.34
C MET A 100 -6.33 10.35 9.05
N LEU A 101 -5.40 9.54 9.53
CA LEU A 101 -4.31 10.00 10.38
C LEU A 101 -2.95 9.64 9.78
N PRO A 102 -2.09 10.63 9.42
CA PRO A 102 -0.73 10.35 8.98
C PRO A 102 0.08 9.64 10.06
N LEU A 103 0.67 8.49 9.71
CA LEU A 103 1.53 7.71 10.60
C LEU A 103 2.84 7.33 9.88
N ASN A 104 3.83 6.88 10.65
CA ASN A 104 5.08 6.30 10.15
C ASN A 104 5.03 4.78 10.10
N ILE A 105 3.83 4.17 10.14
CA ILE A 105 3.68 2.72 10.18
C ILE A 105 2.40 2.28 9.46
N ILE A 106 2.47 1.16 8.75
CA ILE A 106 1.30 0.39 8.33
C ILE A 106 1.15 -0.74 9.34
N ASP A 107 0.10 -0.67 10.14
CA ASP A 107 -0.20 -1.66 11.18
C ASP A 107 -0.96 -2.87 10.59
N LEU A 108 -0.76 -4.03 11.20
CA LEU A 108 -1.36 -5.29 10.79
C LEU A 108 -2.89 -5.20 10.86
N GLY A 109 -3.56 -5.65 9.80
CA GLY A 109 -5.03 -5.71 9.78
C GLY A 109 -5.73 -4.37 9.56
N TYR A 110 -4.99 -3.32 9.20
CA TYR A 110 -5.57 -2.02 8.83
C TYR A 110 -5.44 -1.73 7.34
N LYS A 111 -6.44 -1.02 6.81
CA LYS A 111 -6.36 -0.41 5.49
C LYS A 111 -5.69 0.95 5.63
N THR A 112 -4.92 1.32 4.64
CA THR A 112 -4.18 2.58 4.66
C THR A 112 -4.34 3.31 3.34
N SER A 113 -4.16 4.62 3.37
CA SER A 113 -3.89 5.37 2.15
C SER A 113 -2.40 5.66 2.10
N CYS A 114 -1.74 5.39 0.99
CA CYS A 114 -0.30 5.57 0.84
C CYS A 114 0.02 6.65 -0.20
N ILE A 115 1.07 7.43 0.05
CA ILE A 115 1.73 8.25 -0.97
C ILE A 115 2.95 7.48 -1.43
N ILE A 116 2.94 7.04 -2.69
CA ILE A 116 3.95 6.18 -3.29
C ILE A 116 4.67 6.97 -4.37
N GLU A 117 5.99 7.08 -4.28
CA GLU A 117 6.84 7.67 -5.32
C GLU A 117 7.55 6.59 -6.11
N PHE A 118 7.65 6.78 -7.42
CA PHE A 118 8.39 5.91 -8.34
C PHE A 118 9.55 6.68 -8.98
N GLU A 119 10.77 6.15 -8.88
CA GLU A 119 12.00 6.83 -9.35
C GLU A 119 11.92 7.23 -10.84
N ASN A 120 11.34 6.34 -11.67
CA ASN A 120 11.24 6.52 -13.12
C ASN A 120 9.81 6.84 -13.59
N GLY A 121 9.00 7.46 -12.73
CA GLY A 121 7.59 7.76 -13.00
C GLY A 121 6.64 6.61 -12.69
N ILE A 122 5.35 6.94 -12.62
CA ILE A 122 4.29 5.98 -12.29
C ILE A 122 4.17 4.95 -13.42
N PRO A 123 4.30 3.64 -13.16
CA PRO A 123 4.18 2.63 -14.21
C PRO A 123 2.82 2.67 -14.90
N ASP A 124 2.78 2.53 -16.24
CA ASP A 124 1.53 2.59 -17.03
C ASP A 124 0.45 1.63 -16.51
N ARG A 125 0.85 0.43 -16.07
CA ARG A 125 -0.07 -0.56 -15.49
C ARG A 125 -0.82 -0.04 -14.26
N ILE A 126 -0.19 0.81 -13.46
CA ILE A 126 -0.82 1.44 -12.29
C ILE A 126 -1.86 2.48 -12.72
N ASN A 127 -1.68 3.14 -13.86
CA ASN A 127 -2.65 4.09 -14.39
C ASN A 127 -3.99 3.41 -14.76
N GLU A 128 -3.96 2.11 -15.07
CA GLU A 128 -5.16 1.29 -15.34
C GLU A 128 -6.01 1.00 -14.08
N LEU A 129 -5.52 1.28 -12.88
CA LEU A 129 -6.33 1.18 -11.67
C LEU A 129 -7.49 2.18 -11.73
N SER A 130 -8.68 1.73 -11.32
CA SER A 130 -9.83 2.62 -11.12
C SER A 130 -9.59 3.59 -9.97
N TYR A 131 -10.35 4.67 -9.94
CA TYR A 131 -10.42 5.53 -8.76
C TYR A 131 -11.39 4.93 -7.74
N TYR A 132 -11.20 5.24 -6.46
CA TYR A 132 -12.06 4.73 -5.38
C TYR A 132 -13.57 5.01 -5.62
N ALA A 133 -13.89 6.14 -6.26
CA ALA A 133 -15.26 6.53 -6.58
C ALA A 133 -16.00 5.58 -7.55
N ASP A 134 -15.27 4.70 -8.25
CA ASP A 134 -15.84 3.82 -9.28
C ASP A 134 -16.48 2.54 -8.70
N SER A 135 -16.48 2.36 -7.37
CA SER A 135 -17.16 1.30 -6.57
C SER A 135 -16.85 -0.19 -6.84
N ASP A 136 -16.24 -0.57 -7.97
CA ASP A 136 -15.84 -1.97 -8.28
C ASP A 136 -14.31 -2.12 -8.39
N PHE A 137 -13.59 -1.77 -7.33
CA PHE A 137 -12.14 -1.97 -7.29
C PHE A 137 -11.79 -3.40 -6.86
N LYS A 138 -11.12 -4.12 -7.76
CA LYS A 138 -10.56 -5.45 -7.50
C LYS A 138 -9.07 -5.34 -7.24
N LEU A 139 -8.61 -5.97 -6.17
CA LEU A 139 -7.20 -6.10 -5.86
C LEU A 139 -6.44 -6.62 -7.09
N ARG A 140 -5.57 -5.79 -7.65
CA ARG A 140 -4.80 -6.10 -8.86
C ARG A 140 -3.31 -5.95 -8.69
N PHE A 141 -2.83 -4.98 -7.94
CA PHE A 141 -1.39 -4.78 -7.79
C PHE A 141 -0.96 -4.88 -6.33
N ALA A 142 0.30 -5.22 -6.12
CA ALA A 142 0.94 -5.20 -4.82
C ALA A 142 2.41 -4.80 -4.96
N LEU A 143 2.89 -3.94 -4.06
CA LEU A 143 4.32 -3.69 -3.91
C LEU A 143 4.96 -4.79 -3.07
N CYS A 144 6.12 -5.29 -3.47
CA CYS A 144 6.93 -6.19 -2.66
C CYS A 144 8.40 -6.05 -3.01
N ASN A 145 9.27 -6.76 -2.28
CA ASN A 145 10.63 -6.97 -2.74
C ASN A 145 10.67 -8.11 -3.77
N LYS A 146 11.57 -8.03 -4.73
CA LYS A 146 11.78 -9.03 -5.79
C LYS A 146 12.12 -10.39 -5.20
N SER A 147 12.81 -10.43 -4.06
CA SER A 147 13.10 -11.65 -3.30
C SER A 147 11.83 -12.40 -2.86
N ASP A 148 10.73 -11.67 -2.63
CA ASP A 148 9.51 -12.22 -2.04
C ASP A 148 8.46 -12.59 -3.11
N LYS A 149 8.65 -12.11 -4.35
CA LYS A 149 7.74 -12.28 -5.48
C LYS A 149 7.27 -13.74 -5.68
N GLU A 150 8.21 -14.67 -5.78
CA GLU A 150 7.88 -16.08 -6.09
C GLU A 150 7.07 -16.73 -4.96
N ILE A 151 7.38 -16.40 -3.71
CA ILE A 151 6.64 -16.91 -2.55
C ILE A 151 5.20 -16.39 -2.57
N ILE A 152 5.02 -15.09 -2.84
CA ILE A 152 3.71 -14.44 -2.89
C ILE A 152 2.85 -15.02 -4.02
N LEU A 153 3.42 -15.15 -5.24
CA LEU A 153 2.70 -15.69 -6.40
C LEU A 153 2.28 -17.15 -6.18
N ASN A 154 3.15 -17.99 -5.62
CA ASN A 154 2.87 -19.40 -5.39
C ASN A 154 1.79 -19.62 -4.32
N LYS A 155 1.81 -18.86 -3.21
CA LYS A 155 0.76 -18.94 -2.18
C LYS A 155 -0.63 -18.64 -2.75
N ARG A 156 -0.75 -17.66 -3.65
CA ARG A 156 -2.06 -17.32 -4.24
C ARG A 156 -2.59 -18.40 -5.17
N LYS A 157 -1.72 -19.10 -5.90
CA LYS A 157 -2.11 -20.28 -6.71
C LYS A 157 -2.70 -21.38 -5.81
N THR A 158 -2.08 -21.62 -4.66
CA THR A 158 -2.56 -22.62 -3.70
C THR A 158 -3.93 -22.27 -3.13
N VAL A 159 -4.14 -21.02 -2.68
CA VAL A 159 -5.44 -20.57 -2.13
C VAL A 159 -6.56 -20.67 -3.16
N ALA A 160 -6.30 -20.31 -4.42
CA ALA A 160 -7.29 -20.45 -5.49
C ALA A 160 -7.72 -21.91 -5.68
N ASN A 161 -6.80 -22.86 -5.59
CA ASN A 161 -7.09 -24.29 -5.80
C ASN A 161 -7.82 -24.95 -4.61
N THR A 162 -7.76 -24.37 -3.40
CA THR A 162 -8.45 -24.93 -2.21
C THR A 162 -9.92 -24.51 -2.13
N VAL A 163 -10.33 -23.44 -2.81
CA VAL A 163 -11.73 -22.95 -2.78
C VAL A 163 -12.62 -23.69 -3.79
N TYR A 164 -12.03 -24.46 -4.71
CA TYR A 164 -12.74 -25.21 -5.75
C TYR A 164 -12.71 -26.74 -5.58
N ASN A 165 -12.33 -27.25 -4.39
CA ASN A 165 -12.40 -28.69 -4.06
C ASN A 165 -13.28 -28.93 -2.83
#